data_AF-A0A3B4G066-F1
#
_entry.id   AF-A0A3B4G066-F1
#
_cell.length_a   1.000
_cell.length_b   1.000
_cell.length_c   1.000
_cell.angle_alpha   90.00
_cell.angle_beta   90.00
_cell.angle_gamma   90.00
#
_symmetry.space_group_name_H-M   'P 1'
#
loop_
_entity.id
_entity.type
_entity.pdbx_description
1 polymer ?
#
loop_
_entity_poly.entity_id
_entity_poly.type
_entity_poly.pdbx_seq_one_letter_code
_entity_poly.pdbx_strand_id
1 'polypeptide(L)'
;HNKAAVQVKEDMKKMVQMPIPRPRIVAPKHTKVFGASLFELRNQGLLEDGVPLVVRRMVEHLRKHLHQEGLFRVNGNVRAVETLKQHLEGGGDVNLLSESDSCTVASLLKQYLRDLPGGLVVMTVQQALIQHYQRGGDDDTWADVRHLLLQLPDVHYSLLHYLCHFLTLVESSHKDNRMTALNLATVFGPSVFQ
;
A
#
# COMPACT_ATOMS: atom_id res chain seq x y z
N HIS A 1 7.54 -5.46 -71.22
CA HIS A 1 8.25 -4.65 -70.21
C HIS A 1 7.29 -4.29 -69.08
N ASN A 2 7.43 -4.96 -67.93
CA ASN A 2 6.38 -5.07 -66.92
C ASN A 2 6.54 -3.97 -65.84
N LYS A 3 5.98 -2.78 -66.10
CA LYS A 3 6.08 -1.59 -65.21
C LYS A 3 5.59 -1.86 -63.78
N ALA A 4 4.62 -2.76 -63.61
CA ALA A 4 4.09 -3.13 -62.29
C ALA A 4 5.15 -3.81 -61.41
N ALA A 5 6.02 -4.66 -61.99
CA ALA A 5 7.05 -5.36 -61.22
C ALA A 5 8.18 -4.43 -60.75
N VAL A 6 8.41 -3.30 -61.45
CA VAL A 6 9.40 -2.29 -61.08
C VAL A 6 8.88 -1.46 -59.91
N GLN A 7 7.61 -1.07 -59.95
CA GLN A 7 6.96 -0.29 -58.88
C GLN A 7 6.94 -1.06 -57.55
N VAL A 8 6.57 -2.35 -57.58
CA VAL A 8 6.57 -3.21 -56.38
C VAL A 8 7.95 -3.34 -55.75
N LYS A 9 9.02 -3.42 -56.57
CA LYS A 9 10.40 -3.48 -56.07
C LYS A 9 10.86 -2.15 -55.45
N GLU A 10 10.46 -1.01 -56.02
CA GLU A 10 10.77 0.30 -55.45
C GLU A 10 10.02 0.54 -54.13
N ASP A 11 8.74 0.17 -54.06
CA ASP A 11 7.93 0.32 -52.85
C ASP A 11 8.45 -0.59 -51.73
N MET A 12 8.84 -1.82 -52.06
CA MET A 12 9.47 -2.72 -51.08
C MET A 12 10.80 -2.17 -50.56
N LYS A 13 11.60 -1.50 -51.40
CA LYS A 13 12.86 -0.87 -51.00
C LYS A 13 12.66 0.35 -50.09
N LYS A 14 11.56 1.09 -50.27
CA LYS A 14 11.17 2.21 -49.39
C LYS A 14 10.66 1.73 -48.02
N MET A 15 9.99 0.58 -47.97
CA MET A 15 9.50 0.00 -46.70
C MET A 15 10.64 -0.45 -45.77
N VAL A 16 11.77 -0.92 -46.31
CA VAL A 16 12.95 -1.31 -45.49
C VAL A 16 13.71 -0.09 -44.93
N GLN A 17 13.50 1.11 -45.49
CA GLN A 17 14.17 2.34 -45.06
C GLN A 17 13.35 3.22 -44.10
N MET A 18 12.11 2.85 -43.80
CA MET A 18 11.35 3.56 -42.77
C MET A 18 11.92 3.20 -41.39
N PRO A 19 12.26 4.17 -40.55
CA PRO A 19 12.68 3.88 -39.18
C PRO A 19 11.53 3.16 -38.48
N ILE A 20 11.75 1.89 -38.11
CA ILE A 20 10.84 1.14 -37.25
C ILE A 20 10.62 2.01 -36.01
N PRO A 21 9.38 2.37 -35.66
CA PRO A 21 9.12 3.07 -34.41
C PRO A 21 9.60 2.13 -33.31
N ARG A 22 10.77 2.44 -32.72
CA ARG A 22 11.19 1.75 -31.51
C ARG A 22 10.04 1.96 -30.52
N PRO A 23 9.47 0.91 -29.91
CA PRO A 23 8.57 1.15 -28.79
C PRO A 23 9.34 2.08 -27.86
N ARG A 24 8.74 3.24 -27.56
CA ARG A 24 9.30 4.13 -26.56
C ARG A 24 9.39 3.29 -25.30
N ILE A 25 10.60 2.84 -24.96
CA ILE A 25 10.91 2.39 -23.61
C ILE A 25 10.80 3.68 -22.80
N VAL A 26 9.57 4.00 -22.39
CA VAL A 26 9.34 4.95 -21.31
C VAL A 26 10.10 4.34 -20.15
N ALA A 27 11.22 4.95 -19.79
CA ALA A 27 11.89 4.65 -18.54
C ALA A 27 10.82 4.56 -17.46
N PRO A 28 10.85 3.55 -16.57
CA PRO A 28 9.86 3.44 -15.52
C PRO A 28 9.80 4.79 -14.79
N LYS A 29 8.65 5.46 -14.87
CA LYS A 29 8.44 6.69 -14.11
C LYS A 29 8.47 6.27 -12.66
N HIS A 30 9.54 6.60 -11.95
CA HIS A 30 9.59 6.48 -10.50
C HIS A 30 8.38 7.23 -9.95
N THR A 31 7.43 6.45 -9.44
CA THR A 31 6.19 6.96 -8.88
C THR A 31 6.39 6.93 -7.39
N LYS A 32 6.54 8.11 -6.79
CA LYS A 32 6.69 8.23 -5.34
C LYS A 32 5.37 7.82 -4.69
N VAL A 33 5.36 6.65 -4.05
CA VAL A 33 4.17 6.14 -3.35
C VAL A 33 4.33 6.19 -1.84
N PHE A 34 5.56 6.06 -1.34
CA PHE A 34 5.85 6.16 0.08
C PHE A 34 6.13 7.62 0.46
N GLY A 35 5.54 8.07 1.56
CA GLY A 35 5.64 9.46 1.98
C GLY A 35 4.88 10.46 1.11
N ALA A 36 4.00 9.98 0.21
CA ALA A 36 3.00 10.79 -0.47
C ALA A 36 1.71 10.80 0.35
N SER A 37 0.96 11.89 0.31
CA SER A 37 -0.35 11.98 0.93
C SER A 37 -1.37 11.11 0.18
N LEU A 38 -2.40 10.63 0.88
CA LEU A 38 -3.46 9.83 0.27
C LEU A 38 -4.21 10.60 -0.83
N PHE A 39 -4.32 11.92 -0.70
CA PHE A 39 -4.92 12.79 -1.72
C PHE A 39 -4.08 12.88 -2.99
N GLU A 40 -2.75 12.99 -2.87
CA GLU A 40 -1.86 12.96 -4.03
C GLU A 40 -1.97 11.63 -4.77
N LEU A 41 -1.97 10.52 -4.02
CA LEU A 41 -2.13 9.19 -4.61
C LEU A 41 -3.51 9.03 -5.29
N ARG A 42 -4.58 9.61 -4.72
CA ARG A 42 -5.90 9.65 -5.36
C ARG A 42 -5.84 10.36 -6.70
N ASN A 43 -5.22 11.54 -6.75
CA ASN A 43 -5.10 12.34 -7.97
C ASN A 43 -4.25 11.66 -9.04
N GLN A 44 -3.33 10.78 -8.64
CA GLN A 44 -2.51 9.96 -9.54
C GLN A 44 -3.21 8.67 -9.99
N GLY A 45 -4.43 8.39 -9.51
CA GLY A 45 -5.16 7.16 -9.83
C GLY A 45 -4.56 5.89 -9.20
N LEU A 46 -3.85 6.04 -8.07
CA LEU A 46 -3.15 4.95 -7.38
C LEU A 46 -3.95 4.38 -6.20
N LEU A 47 -5.23 4.72 -6.10
CA LEU A 47 -6.17 4.23 -5.09
C LEU A 47 -7.29 3.44 -5.76
N GLU A 48 -7.72 2.39 -5.08
CA GLU A 48 -8.92 1.61 -5.39
C GLU A 48 -9.77 1.56 -4.10
N ASP A 49 -11.03 1.96 -4.18
CA ASP A 49 -11.95 2.18 -3.05
C ASP A 49 -11.32 2.95 -1.87
N GLY A 50 -10.56 4.01 -2.17
CA GLY A 50 -9.90 4.82 -1.15
C GLY A 50 -8.65 4.17 -0.53
N VAL A 51 -8.23 2.99 -0.99
CA VAL A 51 -7.06 2.26 -0.48
C VAL A 51 -5.92 2.26 -1.52
N PRO A 52 -4.69 2.66 -1.16
CA PRO A 52 -3.55 2.62 -2.05
C PRO A 52 -3.27 1.21 -2.61
N LEU A 53 -3.04 1.13 -3.93
CA LEU A 53 -2.77 -0.15 -4.61
C LEU A 53 -1.56 -0.90 -4.00
N VAL A 54 -0.54 -0.17 -3.56
CA VAL A 54 0.65 -0.75 -2.90
C VAL A 54 0.28 -1.42 -1.58
N VAL A 55 -0.63 -0.82 -0.80
CA VAL A 55 -1.14 -1.39 0.46
C VAL A 55 -1.95 -2.65 0.18
N ARG A 56 -2.84 -2.62 -0.83
CA ARG A 56 -3.61 -3.80 -1.24
C ARG A 56 -2.70 -4.98 -1.60
N ARG A 57 -1.65 -4.73 -2.40
CA ARG A 57 -0.65 -5.75 -2.78
C ARG A 57 0.08 -6.33 -1.57
N MET A 58 0.56 -5.49 -0.64
CA MET A 58 1.22 -5.95 0.58
C MET A 58 0.27 -6.79 1.46
N VAL A 59 -0.97 -6.34 1.65
CA VAL A 59 -1.97 -7.08 2.42
C VAL A 59 -2.32 -8.43 1.78
N GLU A 60 -2.48 -8.48 0.46
CA GLU A 60 -2.77 -9.72 -0.26
C GLU A 60 -1.64 -10.75 -0.13
N HIS A 61 -0.38 -10.30 -0.12
CA HIS A 61 0.74 -11.18 0.19
C HIS A 61 0.69 -11.69 1.64
N LEU A 62 0.44 -10.80 2.61
CA LEU A 62 0.44 -11.14 4.03
C LEU A 62 -0.72 -12.06 4.43
N ARG A 63 -1.85 -12.02 3.70
CA ARG A 63 -2.96 -12.98 3.87
C ARG A 63 -2.56 -14.44 3.70
N LYS A 64 -1.48 -14.72 2.98
CA LYS A 64 -0.95 -16.09 2.81
C LYS A 64 -0.15 -16.57 4.02
N HIS A 65 0.15 -15.68 4.96
CA HIS A 65 1.07 -15.90 6.08
C HIS A 65 0.42 -15.60 7.44
N LEU A 66 -0.91 -15.66 7.55
CA LEU A 66 -1.64 -15.31 8.77
C LEU A 66 -1.25 -16.16 9.98
N HIS A 67 -0.77 -17.39 9.79
CA HIS A 67 -0.37 -18.29 10.88
C HIS A 67 1.06 -18.05 11.39
N GLN A 68 1.83 -17.16 10.75
CA GLN A 68 3.23 -16.96 11.12
C GLN A 68 3.37 -16.35 12.50
N GLU A 69 4.12 -17.02 13.38
CA GLU A 69 4.38 -16.54 14.73
C GLU A 69 5.00 -15.12 14.73
N GLY A 70 4.35 -14.21 15.45
CA GLY A 70 4.80 -12.84 15.62
C GLY A 70 4.66 -11.99 14.35
N LEU A 71 3.73 -12.30 13.44
CA LEU A 71 3.43 -11.42 12.29
C LEU A 71 3.25 -9.96 12.75
N PHE A 72 3.89 -9.01 12.07
CA PHE A 72 4.05 -7.60 12.47
C PHE A 72 4.89 -7.32 13.71
N ARG A 73 4.99 -8.22 14.69
CA ARG A 73 5.86 -8.07 15.86
C ARG A 73 7.34 -8.26 15.50
N VAL A 74 7.64 -9.26 14.66
CA VAL A 74 9.00 -9.52 14.18
C VAL A 74 9.33 -8.54 13.05
N ASN A 75 10.48 -7.87 13.15
CA ASN A 75 10.94 -6.94 12.12
C ASN A 75 11.66 -7.69 11.00
N GLY A 76 11.41 -7.24 9.77
CA GLY A 76 12.13 -7.69 8.58
C GLY A 76 13.53 -7.07 8.51
N ASN A 77 14.34 -7.59 7.60
CA ASN A 77 15.67 -7.05 7.38
C ASN A 77 15.57 -5.64 6.77
N VAL A 78 16.20 -4.64 7.41
CA VAL A 78 16.13 -3.22 6.99
C VAL A 78 16.52 -3.02 5.53
N ARG A 79 17.57 -3.73 5.04
CA ARG A 79 17.99 -3.63 3.63
C ARG A 79 16.94 -4.25 2.71
N ALA A 80 16.36 -5.38 3.08
CA ALA A 80 15.31 -6.02 2.29
C ALA A 80 14.05 -5.14 2.20
N VAL A 81 13.68 -4.48 3.29
CA VAL A 81 12.57 -3.52 3.34
C VAL A 81 12.81 -2.35 2.38
N GLU A 82 14.01 -1.75 2.43
CA GLU A 82 14.36 -0.63 1.56
C GLU A 82 14.45 -1.05 0.07
N THR A 83 15.01 -2.22 -0.22
CA THR A 83 15.02 -2.78 -1.58
C THR A 83 13.60 -3.00 -2.10
N LEU A 84 12.71 -3.58 -1.28
CA LEU A 84 11.32 -3.81 -1.67
C LEU A 84 10.56 -2.48 -1.89
N LYS A 85 10.80 -1.48 -1.04
CA LYS A 85 10.26 -0.12 -1.19
C LYS A 85 10.63 0.49 -2.54
N GLN A 86 11.93 0.52 -2.86
CA GLN A 86 12.45 1.09 -4.10
C GLN A 86 11.90 0.36 -5.33
N HIS A 87 11.77 -0.96 -5.25
CA HIS A 87 11.17 -1.77 -6.32
C HIS A 87 9.71 -1.40 -6.57
N LEU A 88 8.91 -1.25 -5.50
CA LEU A 88 7.51 -0.87 -5.62
C LEU A 88 7.32 0.56 -6.18
N GLU A 89 8.24 1.49 -5.88
CA GLU A 89 8.25 2.85 -6.45
C GLU A 89 8.77 2.91 -7.89
N GLY A 90 9.65 1.99 -8.27
CA GLY A 90 10.19 1.87 -9.62
C GLY A 90 9.22 1.26 -10.65
N GLY A 91 7.96 1.01 -10.28
CA GLY A 91 7.02 0.28 -11.13
C GLY A 91 7.40 -1.19 -11.32
N GLY A 92 8.21 -1.72 -10.39
CA GLY A 92 8.73 -3.08 -10.43
C GLY A 92 7.62 -4.13 -10.43
N ASP A 93 7.92 -5.25 -11.09
CA ASP A 93 7.02 -6.37 -11.30
C ASP A 93 6.51 -6.97 -9.98
N VAL A 94 5.31 -7.55 -10.00
CA VAL A 94 4.62 -8.16 -8.83
C VAL A 94 5.45 -9.30 -8.22
N ASN A 95 6.37 -9.89 -9.00
CA ASN A 95 7.18 -11.04 -8.64
C ASN A 95 8.07 -10.85 -7.39
N LEU A 96 8.68 -9.67 -7.19
CA LEU A 96 9.55 -9.47 -6.02
C LEU A 96 8.76 -9.46 -4.70
N LEU A 97 7.51 -8.97 -4.75
CA LEU A 97 6.64 -8.98 -3.58
C LEU A 97 6.20 -10.41 -3.24
N SER A 98 6.07 -11.32 -4.21
CA SER A 98 5.83 -12.75 -3.92
C SER A 98 7.05 -13.49 -3.36
N GLU A 99 8.26 -13.07 -3.71
CA GLU A 99 9.51 -13.68 -3.23
C GLU A 99 9.98 -13.14 -1.87
N SER A 100 9.45 -11.98 -1.46
CA SER A 100 9.81 -11.34 -0.19
C SER A 100 9.25 -12.12 1.00
N ASP A 101 10.02 -12.19 2.08
CA ASP A 101 9.52 -12.77 3.33
C ASP A 101 8.45 -11.86 3.96
N SER A 102 7.52 -12.49 4.67
CA SER A 102 6.39 -11.81 5.30
C SER A 102 6.82 -10.78 6.36
N CYS A 103 7.96 -10.95 7.06
CA CYS A 103 8.45 -9.98 8.03
C CYS A 103 8.91 -8.69 7.34
N THR A 104 9.55 -8.81 6.18
CA THR A 104 9.92 -7.69 5.30
C THR A 104 8.67 -6.95 4.80
N VAL A 105 7.69 -7.66 4.25
CA VAL A 105 6.44 -7.05 3.75
C VAL A 105 5.65 -6.40 4.89
N ALA A 106 5.57 -7.07 6.06
CA ALA A 106 4.90 -6.54 7.25
C ALA A 106 5.58 -5.27 7.78
N SER A 107 6.92 -5.23 7.78
CA SER A 107 7.69 -4.06 8.19
C SER A 107 7.51 -2.90 7.23
N LEU A 108 7.45 -3.19 5.93
CA LEU A 108 7.19 -2.18 4.91
C LEU A 108 5.77 -1.62 5.01
N LEU A 109 4.76 -2.43 5.31
CA LEU A 109 3.39 -1.95 5.54
C LEU A 109 3.33 -1.02 6.76
N LYS A 110 3.97 -1.38 7.88
CA LYS A 110 4.09 -0.49 9.05
C LYS A 110 4.80 0.81 8.69
N GLN A 111 5.88 0.73 7.91
CA GLN A 111 6.59 1.90 7.43
C GLN A 111 5.74 2.78 6.52
N TYR A 112 4.95 2.21 5.62
CA TYR A 112 4.05 2.97 4.75
C TYR A 112 3.12 3.87 5.57
N LEU A 113 2.49 3.30 6.60
CA LEU A 113 1.59 4.04 7.50
C LEU A 113 2.33 5.13 8.29
N ARG A 114 3.54 4.81 8.79
CA ARG A 114 4.39 5.76 9.52
C ARG A 114 4.95 6.88 8.63
N ASP A 115 5.12 6.63 7.34
CA ASP A 115 5.64 7.64 6.42
C ASP A 115 4.51 8.54 5.87
N LEU A 116 3.21 8.24 6.14
CA LEU A 116 2.09 9.06 5.68
C LEU A 116 2.15 10.49 6.26
N PRO A 117 2.15 11.54 5.41
CA PRO A 117 2.10 12.92 5.87
C PRO A 117 0.83 13.19 6.69
N GLY A 118 1.00 13.59 7.95
CA GLY A 118 -0.12 13.89 8.85
C GLY A 118 -0.80 12.67 9.48
N GLY A 119 -0.23 11.47 9.31
CA GLY A 119 -0.73 10.23 9.90
C GLY A 119 -1.97 9.66 9.21
N LEU A 120 -2.30 8.39 9.52
CA LEU A 120 -3.53 7.77 9.01
C LEU A 120 -4.75 8.36 9.72
N VAL A 121 -4.70 8.47 11.05
CA VAL A 121 -5.71 9.20 11.82
C VAL A 121 -5.20 10.62 12.00
N VAL A 122 -5.84 11.58 11.33
CA VAL A 122 -5.40 12.97 11.36
C VAL A 122 -5.52 13.55 12.77
N MET A 123 -4.60 14.48 13.11
CA MET A 123 -4.44 15.05 14.46
C MET A 123 -5.75 15.54 15.09
N THR A 124 -6.65 16.16 14.33
CA THR A 124 -7.94 16.65 14.86
C THR A 124 -8.82 15.54 15.40
N VAL A 125 -8.91 14.41 14.68
CA VAL A 125 -9.68 13.23 15.10
C VAL A 125 -8.97 12.51 16.24
N GLN A 126 -7.64 12.41 16.20
CA GLN A 126 -6.86 11.82 17.28
C GLN A 126 -7.06 12.56 18.61
N GLN A 127 -6.99 13.89 18.62
CA GLN A 127 -7.24 14.69 19.82
C GLN A 127 -8.66 14.49 20.34
N ALA A 128 -9.65 14.40 19.45
CA ALA A 128 -11.03 14.14 19.85
C ALA A 128 -11.21 12.75 20.48
N LEU A 129 -10.56 11.71 19.93
CA LEU A 129 -10.55 10.36 20.51
C LEU A 129 -9.90 10.33 21.90
N ILE A 130 -8.76 11.01 22.08
CA ILE A 130 -8.09 11.10 23.39
C ILE A 130 -8.98 11.80 24.42
N GLN A 131 -9.60 12.92 24.04
CA GLN A 131 -10.50 13.65 24.94
C GLN A 131 -11.76 12.83 25.30
N HIS A 132 -12.27 12.06 24.36
CA HIS A 132 -13.41 11.17 24.58
C HIS A 132 -13.04 10.08 25.60
N TYR A 133 -11.95 9.35 25.39
CA TYR A 133 -11.43 8.34 26.32
C TYR A 133 -11.18 8.89 27.74
N GLN A 134 -10.61 10.10 27.85
CA GLN A 134 -10.35 10.75 29.15
C GLN A 134 -11.62 11.13 29.91
N ARG A 135 -12.75 11.33 29.22
CA ARG A 135 -14.05 11.70 29.81
C ARG A 135 -14.92 10.49 30.12
N GLY A 136 -14.89 9.46 29.28
CA GLY A 136 -15.82 8.33 29.32
C GLY A 136 -15.35 7.08 30.06
N GLY A 137 -14.03 6.89 30.26
CA GLY A 137 -13.53 5.64 30.84
C GLY A 137 -13.96 4.41 30.03
N ASP A 138 -14.23 3.28 30.70
CA ASP A 138 -14.64 2.02 30.05
C ASP A 138 -16.16 1.93 29.75
N ASP A 139 -16.96 2.93 30.12
CA ASP A 139 -18.44 2.96 29.88
C ASP A 139 -18.79 3.59 28.51
N ASP A 140 -17.77 3.78 27.66
CA ASP A 140 -17.88 4.45 26.38
C ASP A 140 -18.73 3.68 25.37
N THR A 141 -19.68 4.39 24.76
CA THR A 141 -20.47 3.80 23.68
C THR A 141 -19.66 3.82 22.39
N TRP A 142 -19.57 2.66 21.72
CA TRP A 142 -18.95 2.52 20.39
C TRP A 142 -19.54 3.46 19.33
N ALA A 143 -20.73 4.02 19.58
CA ALA A 143 -21.38 5.00 18.72
C ALA A 143 -20.58 6.32 18.63
N ASP A 144 -20.02 6.80 19.75
CA ASP A 144 -19.27 8.06 19.79
C ASP A 144 -17.92 7.91 19.09
N VAL A 145 -17.20 6.81 19.37
CA VAL A 145 -15.94 6.48 18.66
C VAL A 145 -16.19 6.39 17.16
N ARG A 146 -17.27 5.72 16.74
CA ARG A 146 -17.66 5.65 15.33
C ARG A 146 -17.94 7.03 14.76
N HIS A 147 -18.65 7.90 15.48
CA HIS A 147 -18.94 9.26 15.04
C HIS A 147 -17.66 10.08 14.82
N LEU A 148 -16.69 9.95 15.72
CA LEU A 148 -15.39 10.62 15.62
C LEU A 148 -14.58 10.11 14.42
N LEU A 149 -14.53 8.80 14.21
CA LEU A 149 -13.83 8.21 13.06
C LEU A 149 -14.45 8.63 11.72
N LEU A 150 -15.77 8.84 11.67
CA LEU A 150 -16.44 9.35 10.47
C LEU A 150 -16.10 10.82 10.13
N GLN A 151 -15.41 11.54 11.02
CA GLN A 151 -14.87 12.88 10.72
C GLN A 151 -13.53 12.82 9.97
N LEU A 152 -12.94 11.62 9.79
CA LEU A 152 -11.77 11.46 8.94
C LEU A 152 -12.12 11.77 7.47
N PRO A 153 -11.17 12.31 6.68
CA PRO A 153 -11.35 12.35 5.24
C PRO A 153 -11.63 10.95 4.68
N ASP A 154 -12.44 10.89 3.62
CA ASP A 154 -12.92 9.66 2.99
C ASP A 154 -11.81 8.64 2.71
N VAL A 155 -10.69 9.09 2.15
CA VAL A 155 -9.54 8.22 1.84
C VAL A 155 -8.81 7.72 3.11
N HIS A 156 -8.77 8.52 4.17
CA HIS A 156 -8.18 8.11 5.45
C HIS A 156 -9.07 7.09 6.15
N TYR A 157 -10.38 7.34 6.20
CA TYR A 157 -11.36 6.39 6.76
C TYR A 157 -11.34 5.06 6.00
N SER A 158 -11.30 5.10 4.66
CA SER A 158 -11.29 3.90 3.83
C SER A 158 -10.04 3.04 4.08
N LEU A 159 -8.85 3.66 4.14
CA LEU A 159 -7.62 2.96 4.47
C LEU A 159 -7.63 2.42 5.91
N LEU A 160 -8.11 3.19 6.89
CA LEU A 160 -8.23 2.73 8.27
C LEU A 160 -9.17 1.53 8.39
N HIS A 161 -10.34 1.61 7.77
CA HIS A 161 -11.31 0.52 7.75
C HIS A 161 -10.73 -0.75 7.09
N TYR A 162 -10.05 -0.59 5.95
CA TYR A 162 -9.37 -1.70 5.27
C TYR A 162 -8.29 -2.34 6.15
N LEU A 163 -7.47 -1.53 6.82
CA LEU A 163 -6.45 -1.99 7.75
C LEU A 163 -7.06 -2.74 8.93
N CYS A 164 -8.07 -2.16 9.61
CA CYS A 164 -8.75 -2.79 10.73
C CYS A 164 -9.35 -4.15 10.34
N HIS A 165 -10.00 -4.23 9.18
CA HIS A 165 -10.53 -5.49 8.68
C HIS A 165 -9.43 -6.55 8.50
N PHE A 166 -8.30 -6.17 7.89
CA PHE A 166 -7.17 -7.08 7.74
C PHE A 166 -6.54 -7.48 9.08
N LEU A 167 -6.42 -6.57 10.04
CA LEU A 167 -5.91 -6.87 11.38
C LEU A 167 -6.84 -7.80 12.16
N THR A 168 -8.15 -7.73 11.96
CA THR A 168 -9.10 -8.72 12.50
C THR A 168 -8.84 -10.12 11.92
N LEU A 169 -8.48 -10.23 10.64
CA LEU A 169 -8.11 -11.52 10.04
C LEU A 169 -6.82 -12.08 10.69
N VAL A 170 -5.83 -11.22 10.94
CA VAL A 170 -4.60 -11.62 11.65
C VAL A 170 -4.93 -12.08 13.07
N GLU A 171 -5.74 -11.32 13.80
CA GLU A 171 -6.16 -11.66 15.16
C GLU A 171 -6.93 -12.99 15.22
N SER A 172 -7.73 -13.32 14.20
CA SER A 172 -8.45 -14.59 14.15
C SER A 172 -7.53 -15.82 14.19
N SER A 173 -6.26 -15.68 13.80
CA SER A 173 -5.23 -16.72 13.86
C SER A 173 -4.29 -16.58 15.07
N HIS A 174 -4.67 -15.81 16.12
CA HIS A 174 -3.82 -15.54 17.28
C HIS A 174 -3.34 -16.79 18.04
N LYS A 175 -4.04 -17.93 17.91
CA LYS A 175 -3.60 -19.19 18.51
C LYS A 175 -2.27 -19.67 17.93
N ASP A 176 -2.04 -19.42 16.64
CA ASP A 176 -0.80 -19.77 15.94
C ASP A 176 0.16 -18.59 15.93
N ASN A 177 -0.30 -17.43 15.46
CA ASN A 177 0.58 -16.28 15.23
C ASN A 177 0.91 -15.48 16.51
N ARG A 178 0.21 -15.72 17.63
CA ARG A 178 0.36 -15.03 18.93
C ARG A 178 0.03 -13.53 18.92
N MET A 179 -0.63 -13.03 17.90
CA MET A 179 -1.00 -11.62 17.73
C MET A 179 -2.46 -11.38 18.09
N THR A 180 -2.73 -11.09 19.37
CA THR A 180 -4.05 -10.62 19.83
C THR A 180 -4.32 -9.17 19.37
N ALA A 181 -5.57 -8.71 19.48
CA ALA A 181 -5.93 -7.32 19.21
C ALA A 181 -5.05 -6.32 19.98
N LEU A 182 -4.75 -6.60 21.25
CA LEU A 182 -3.86 -5.77 22.08
C LEU A 182 -2.42 -5.75 21.56
N ASN A 183 -1.88 -6.91 21.16
CA ASN A 183 -0.53 -6.99 20.58
C ASN A 183 -0.45 -6.22 19.26
N LEU A 184 -1.47 -6.33 18.41
CA LEU A 184 -1.55 -5.57 17.15
C LEU A 184 -1.71 -4.07 17.41
N ALA A 185 -2.54 -3.65 18.36
CA ALA A 185 -2.70 -2.24 18.75
C ALA A 185 -1.37 -1.64 19.24
N THR A 186 -0.57 -2.39 19.99
CA THR A 186 0.75 -1.95 20.47
C THR A 186 1.73 -1.73 19.31
N VAL A 187 1.69 -2.61 18.30
CA VAL A 187 2.57 -2.53 17.12
C VAL A 187 2.15 -1.43 16.15
N PHE A 188 0.84 -1.27 15.90
CA PHE A 188 0.32 -0.33 14.91
C PHE A 188 0.04 1.06 15.45
N GLY A 189 -0.25 1.21 16.75
CA GLY A 189 -0.58 2.48 17.39
C GLY A 189 0.38 3.61 16.99
N PRO A 190 1.71 3.45 17.16
CA PRO A 190 2.69 4.47 16.77
C PRO A 190 2.74 4.80 15.28
N SER A 191 2.31 3.88 14.40
CA SER A 191 2.29 4.11 12.95
C SER A 191 0.98 4.74 12.47
N VAL A 192 -0.12 4.56 13.21
CA VAL A 192 -1.46 5.05 12.86
C VAL A 192 -1.74 6.44 13.43
N PHE A 193 -1.27 6.74 14.64
CA PHE A 193 -1.59 7.94 15.43
C PHE A 193 -0.37 8.86 15.70
N GLN A 194 0.37 9.21 14.64
CA GLN A 194 1.62 9.99 14.73
C GLN A 194 1.48 11.36 15.42
#